data_AF-S3BK12-F1
#
_entry.id   AF-S3BK12-F1
#
_cell.length_a   1.000
_cell.length_b   1.000
_cell.length_c   1.000
_cell.angle_alpha   90.00
_cell.angle_beta   90.00
_cell.angle_gamma   90.00
#
_symmetry.space_group_name_H-M   'P 1'
#
loop_
_entity.id
_entity.type
_entity.pdbx_description
1 polymer ?
#
loop_
_entity_poly.entity_id
_entity_poly.type
_entity_poly.pdbx_seq_one_letter_code
_entity_poly.pdbx_strand_id
1 'polypeptide(L)'
;MASVIDPERHADLIEKQREVFARFAELDAFDGPDEERPALRERVRQAAAAKNQALEDSGLVTEHGWYTAEQDLKRAARAAERG
;
A
#
# COMPACT_ATOMS: atom_id res chain seq x y z
N MET A 1 -2.07 13.02 -17.37
CA MET A 1 -2.66 13.61 -16.16
C MET A 1 -1.63 13.55 -15.06
N ALA A 2 -1.54 14.60 -14.24
CA ALA A 2 -0.73 14.56 -13.03
C ALA A 2 -1.30 13.50 -12.07
N SER A 3 -0.42 12.81 -11.36
CA SER A 3 -0.80 11.89 -10.27
C SER A 3 -1.60 12.66 -9.22
N VAL A 4 -2.68 12.08 -8.68
CA VAL A 4 -3.40 12.67 -7.53
C VAL A 4 -2.60 12.59 -6.22
N ILE A 5 -1.54 11.78 -6.23
CA ILE A 5 -0.61 11.64 -5.12
C ILE A 5 0.54 12.63 -5.29
N ASP A 6 0.54 13.64 -4.43
CA ASP A 6 1.69 14.50 -4.11
C ASP A 6 2.67 13.76 -3.17
N PRO A 7 3.93 13.51 -3.56
CA PRO A 7 4.89 12.77 -2.73
C PRO A 7 5.27 13.42 -1.41
N GLU A 8 5.28 14.76 -1.34
CA GLU A 8 5.64 15.48 -0.12
C GLU A 8 4.46 15.48 0.86
N ARG A 9 3.25 15.72 0.35
CA ARG A 9 2.04 15.79 1.18
C ARG A 9 1.50 14.42 1.58
N HIS A 10 1.80 13.38 0.81
CA HIS A 10 1.28 12.03 1.04
C HIS A 10 2.40 11.01 1.29
N ALA A 11 3.53 11.45 1.84
CA ALA A 11 4.66 10.57 2.18
C ALA A 11 4.22 9.37 3.04
N ASP A 12 3.44 9.60 4.11
CA ASP A 12 2.93 8.55 4.99
C ASP A 12 2.07 7.51 4.26
N LEU A 13 1.25 7.97 3.31
CA LEU A 13 0.40 7.10 2.51
C LEU A 13 1.25 6.22 1.57
N ILE A 14 2.29 6.82 0.98
CA ILE A 14 3.28 6.12 0.15
C ILE A 14 4.02 5.07 0.98
N GLU A 15 4.45 5.39 2.20
CA GLU A 15 5.12 4.45 3.11
C GLU A 15 4.20 3.26 3.45
N LYS A 16 2.92 3.51 3.75
CA LYS A 16 1.95 2.43 3.99
C LYS A 16 1.79 1.52 2.78
N GLN A 17 1.76 2.09 1.57
CA GLN A 17 1.70 1.27 0.35
C GLN A 17 2.98 0.45 0.11
N ARG A 18 4.15 1.00 0.48
CA ARG A 18 5.42 0.25 0.46
C ARG A 18 5.44 -0.87 1.49
N GLU A 19 4.91 -0.64 2.68
CA GLU A 19 4.75 -1.70 3.68
C GLU A 19 3.88 -2.84 3.15
N VAL A 20 2.75 -2.53 2.52
CA VAL A 20 1.90 -3.55 1.88
C VAL A 20 2.72 -4.36 0.86
N PHE A 21 3.51 -3.72 0.01
CA PHE A 21 4.38 -4.43 -0.94
C PHE A 21 5.39 -5.33 -0.24
N ALA A 22 6.04 -4.84 0.82
CA ALA A 22 7.00 -5.63 1.58
C ALA A 22 6.35 -6.87 2.23
N ARG A 23 5.16 -6.74 2.81
CA ARG A 23 4.43 -7.88 3.40
C ARG A 23 3.97 -8.88 2.36
N PHE A 24 3.53 -8.43 1.19
CA PHE A 24 3.20 -9.33 0.09
C PHE A 24 4.44 -10.07 -0.41
N ALA A 25 5.58 -9.38 -0.55
CA ALA A 25 6.83 -10.01 -0.95
C ALA A 25 7.32 -11.03 0.10
N GLU A 26 7.20 -10.72 1.40
CA GLU A 26 7.48 -11.64 2.50
C GLU A 26 6.61 -12.90 2.41
N LEU A 27 5.31 -12.75 2.17
CA LEU A 27 4.39 -13.88 2.03
C LEU A 27 4.65 -14.71 0.77
N ASP A 28 4.99 -14.08 -0.36
CA ASP A 28 5.24 -14.74 -1.64
C ASP A 28 6.55 -15.53 -1.62
N ALA A 29 7.59 -14.98 -0.97
CA ALA A 29 8.89 -15.62 -0.81
C ALA A 29 8.93 -16.67 0.31
N PHE A 30 7.87 -16.82 1.10
CA PHE A 30 7.85 -17.73 2.25
C PHE A 30 7.83 -19.20 1.83
N ASP A 31 8.89 -19.91 2.19
CA ASP A 31 9.13 -21.34 1.92
C ASP A 31 9.04 -22.24 3.16
N GLY A 32 8.66 -21.67 4.31
CA GLY A 32 8.53 -22.38 5.58
C GLY A 32 7.22 -23.17 5.75
N PRO A 33 6.96 -23.67 6.98
CA PRO A 33 5.81 -24.50 7.29
C PRO A 33 4.46 -23.82 6.99
N ASP A 34 3.51 -24.57 6.45
CA ASP A 34 2.18 -24.05 6.09
C ASP A 34 1.38 -23.54 7.30
N GLU A 35 1.69 -23.98 8.52
CA GLU A 35 1.11 -23.48 9.77
C GLU A 35 1.51 -22.05 10.14
N GLU A 36 2.65 -21.56 9.62
CA GLU A 36 3.10 -20.17 9.82
C GLU A 36 2.52 -19.22 8.75
N ARG A 37 2.15 -19.76 7.59
CA ARG A 37 1.59 -19.01 6.44
C ARG A 37 0.34 -18.18 6.82
N PRO A 38 -0.61 -18.64 7.66
CA PRO A 38 -1.73 -17.82 8.14
C PRO A 38 -1.30 -16.53 8.87
N ALA A 39 -0.23 -16.57 9.66
CA ALA A 39 0.24 -15.38 10.38
C ALA A 39 0.77 -14.32 9.40
N LEU A 40 1.48 -14.73 8.36
CA LEU A 40 1.95 -13.84 7.29
C LEU A 40 0.79 -13.23 6.49
N ARG A 41 -0.23 -14.04 6.16
CA ARG A 41 -1.46 -13.55 5.52
C ARG A 41 -2.16 -12.50 6.37
N GLU A 42 -2.19 -12.69 7.68
CA GLU A 42 -2.81 -11.73 8.58
C GLU A 42 -2.02 -10.42 8.65
N ARG A 43 -0.68 -10.46 8.65
CA ARG A 43 0.16 -9.24 8.51
C ARG A 43 -0.15 -8.47 7.23
N VAL A 44 -0.29 -9.18 6.10
CA VAL A 44 -0.68 -8.56 4.82
C VAL A 44 -2.06 -7.91 4.93
N ARG A 45 -3.05 -8.61 5.52
CA ARG A 45 -4.39 -8.06 5.74
C ARG A 45 -4.34 -6.77 6.58
N GLN A 46 -3.58 -6.78 7.68
CA GLN A 46 -3.47 -5.62 8.57
C GLN A 46 -2.81 -4.42 7.87
N ALA A 47 -1.73 -4.65 7.14
CA ALA A 47 -1.08 -3.59 6.35
C ALA A 47 -2.02 -3.02 5.28
N ALA A 48 -2.76 -3.89 4.57
CA ALA A 48 -3.72 -3.47 3.56
C ALA A 48 -4.88 -2.66 4.17
N ALA A 49 -5.40 -3.08 5.33
CA ALA A 49 -6.44 -2.35 6.06
C ALA A 49 -5.96 -0.97 6.52
N ALA A 50 -4.75 -0.89 7.09
CA ALA A 50 -4.15 0.38 7.52
C ALA A 50 -3.92 1.34 6.33
N LYS A 51 -3.45 0.82 5.19
CA LYS A 51 -3.29 1.60 3.96
C LYS A 51 -4.65 2.08 3.43
N ASN A 52 -5.66 1.22 3.42
CA ASN A 52 -6.99 1.56 2.93
C ASN A 52 -7.65 2.64 3.79
N GLN A 53 -7.58 2.52 5.11
CA GLN A 53 -8.08 3.56 6.03
C GLN A 53 -7.38 4.90 5.77
N ALA A 54 -6.04 4.90 5.68
CA ALA A 54 -5.29 6.12 5.40
C ALA A 54 -5.64 6.75 4.03
N LEU A 55 -5.95 5.91 3.03
CA LEU A 55 -6.38 6.38 1.72
C LEU A 55 -7.76 7.05 1.77
N GLU A 56 -8.70 6.49 2.55
CA GLU A 56 -10.00 7.12 2.80
C GLU A 56 -9.86 8.43 3.58
N ASP A 57 -9.09 8.42 4.67
CA ASP A 57 -8.88 9.57 5.55
C ASP A 57 -8.19 10.75 4.83
N SER A 58 -7.43 10.47 3.77
CA SER A 58 -6.80 11.50 2.94
C SER A 58 -7.79 12.34 2.12
N GLY A 59 -9.05 11.89 1.98
CA GLY A 59 -10.06 12.53 1.14
C GLY A 59 -9.91 12.26 -0.37
N LEU A 60 -8.77 11.71 -0.82
CA LEU A 60 -8.50 11.41 -2.23
C LEU A 60 -9.52 10.45 -2.85
N VAL A 61 -10.04 9.50 -2.06
CA VAL A 61 -11.08 8.57 -2.49
C VAL A 61 -12.37 9.32 -2.82
N THR A 62 -12.76 10.28 -1.99
CA THR A 62 -13.97 11.08 -2.18
C THR A 62 -13.81 12.02 -3.39
N GLU A 63 -12.62 12.60 -3.57
CA GLU A 63 -12.37 13.58 -4.62
C GLU A 63 -12.16 12.95 -6.01
N HIS A 64 -11.46 11.81 -6.09
CA HIS A 64 -10.99 11.24 -7.35
C HIS A 64 -11.50 9.82 -7.63
N GLY A 65 -12.21 9.23 -6.67
CA GLY A 65 -12.65 7.84 -6.70
C GLY A 65 -11.57 6.87 -6.26
N TRP A 66 -12.00 5.75 -5.66
CA TRP A 66 -11.13 4.71 -5.12
C TRP A 66 -10.07 4.23 -6.11
N TYR A 67 -10.52 3.87 -7.32
CA TYR A 67 -9.65 3.28 -8.34
C TYR A 67 -8.49 4.20 -8.72
N THR A 68 -8.78 5.49 -8.95
CA THR A 68 -7.76 6.49 -9.32
C THR A 68 -6.76 6.68 -8.19
N ALA A 69 -7.25 6.93 -6.98
CA ALA A 69 -6.41 7.17 -5.81
C ALA A 69 -5.51 5.96 -5.49
N GLU A 70 -6.06 4.73 -5.59
CA GLU A 70 -5.29 3.51 -5.34
C GLU A 70 -4.22 3.26 -6.43
N GLN A 71 -4.55 3.46 -7.71
CA GLN A 71 -3.59 3.25 -8.81
C GLN A 71 -2.43 4.24 -8.74
N ASP A 72 -2.72 5.52 -8.51
CA ASP A 72 -1.68 6.53 -8.40
C ASP A 72 -0.83 6.35 -7.14
N LEU A 73 -1.42 5.90 -6.03
CA LEU A 73 -0.66 5.54 -4.83
C LEU A 73 0.32 4.39 -5.09
N LYS A 74 -0.12 3.33 -5.77
CA LYS A 74 0.76 2.23 -6.15
C LYS A 74 1.90 2.72 -7.04
N ARG A 75 1.62 3.61 -8.00
CA ARG A 75 2.66 4.20 -8.87
C ARG A 75 3.65 5.05 -8.08
N ALA A 76 3.17 5.92 -7.19
CA ALA A 76 4.01 6.76 -6.34
C ALA A 76 4.93 5.92 -5.44
N ALA A 77 4.39 4.87 -4.80
CA ALA A 77 5.19 3.93 -4.01
C ALA A 77 6.27 3.21 -4.82
N ARG A 78 5.96 2.80 -6.06
CA ARG A 78 6.96 2.19 -6.96
C ARG A 78 8.02 3.19 -7.43
N ALA A 79 7.66 4.45 -7.64
CA ALA A 79 8.62 5.48 -8.00
C ALA A 79 9.59 5.76 -6.83
N ALA A 80 9.08 5.79 -5.60
CA ALA A 80 9.87 5.99 -4.39
C ALA A 80 10.83 4.82 -4.04
N GLU A 81 10.65 3.63 -4.63
CA GLU A 81 11.61 2.52 -4.52
C GLU A 81 12.84 2.67 -5.44
N ARG A 82 12.76 3.54 -6.46
CA ARG A 82 13.79 3.69 -7.50
C ARG A 82 14.68 4.93 -7.34
N GLY A 83 14.30 5.85 -6.45
CA GLY A 83 15.05 7.07 -6.11
C GLY A 83 15.76 6.89 -4.77
#